data_AF-A0A7Y3I5A8-F1
#
_entry.id   AF-A0A7Y3I5A8-F1
#
_cell.length_a   1.000
_cell.length_b   1.000
_cell.length_c   1.000
_cell.angle_alpha   90.00
_cell.angle_beta   90.00
_cell.angle_gamma   90.00
#
_symmetry.space_group_name_H-M   'P 1'
#
loop_
_entity.id
_entity.type
_entity.pdbx_description
1 polymer ?
#
loop_
_entity_poly.entity_id
_entity_poly.type
_entity_poly.pdbx_seq_one_letter_code
_entity_poly.pdbx_strand_id
1 'polypeptide(L)'
;ITLPCAGEKDHEAEFSDRIGYMTSVQTETLTDHLYLGTYNEMLEHGRMGECLMSVWKDGSQRPNLSLLDYQRYGTEVHVQAYHLRSDCSLVLRTQSIFQIKD
;
A
#
# COMPACT_ATOMS: atom_id res chain seq x y z
N ILE A 1 -18.05 -5.52 2.46
CA ILE A 1 -17.27 -6.64 1.87
C ILE A 1 -15.97 -6.73 2.64
N THR A 2 -15.75 -7.78 3.43
CA THR A 2 -14.46 -8.03 4.10
C THR A 2 -13.60 -8.85 3.16
N LEU A 3 -12.46 -8.30 2.72
CA LEU A 3 -11.47 -9.01 1.94
C LEU A 3 -10.43 -9.60 2.91
N PRO A 4 -10.45 -10.92 3.20
CA PRO A 4 -9.33 -11.55 3.89
C PRO A 4 -8.12 -11.53 2.95
N CYS A 5 -7.05 -10.87 3.39
CA CYS A 5 -5.83 -10.61 2.61
C CYS A 5 -4.64 -11.33 3.27
N ALA A 6 -4.62 -12.65 3.21
CA ALA A 6 -3.42 -13.42 3.51
C ALA A 6 -2.78 -13.82 2.17
N GLY A 7 -1.51 -13.46 1.97
CA GLY A 7 -0.84 -13.61 0.67
C GLY A 7 -1.25 -12.53 -0.32
N GLU A 8 -1.40 -12.90 -1.59
CA GLU A 8 -1.78 -12.01 -2.69
C GLU A 8 -3.25 -12.22 -3.07
N LYS A 9 -3.95 -11.13 -3.32
CA LYS A 9 -5.34 -11.15 -3.74
C LYS A 9 -5.66 -9.97 -4.64
N ASP A 10 -6.24 -10.28 -5.79
CA ASP A 10 -6.78 -9.30 -6.70
C ASP A 10 -8.30 -9.15 -6.55
N HIS A 11 -8.77 -7.94 -6.80
CA HIS A 11 -10.18 -7.63 -6.87
C HIS A 11 -10.42 -6.63 -7.99
N GLU A 12 -11.37 -6.96 -8.86
CA GLU A 12 -11.87 -6.11 -9.91
C GLU A 12 -13.32 -5.74 -9.64
N ALA A 13 -13.67 -4.49 -9.91
CA ALA A 13 -15.03 -4.00 -9.87
C ALA A 13 -15.24 -2.96 -10.97
N GLU A 14 -16.47 -2.90 -11.47
CA GLU A 14 -16.90 -1.85 -12.39
C GLU A 14 -17.83 -0.91 -11.65
N PHE A 15 -17.49 0.39 -11.65
CA PHE A 15 -18.34 1.43 -11.09
C PHE A 15 -19.04 2.14 -12.24
N SER A 16 -20.28 1.70 -12.52
CA SER A 16 -21.01 2.10 -13.73
C SER A 16 -20.26 1.70 -15.02
N ASP A 17 -20.81 2.02 -16.18
CA ASP A 17 -20.18 1.74 -17.48
C ASP A 17 -18.94 2.62 -17.78
N ARG A 18 -18.50 3.48 -16.85
CA ARG A 18 -17.48 4.52 -17.11
C ARG A 18 -16.18 4.34 -16.35
N ILE A 19 -16.18 3.60 -15.24
CA ILE A 19 -15.01 3.47 -14.37
C ILE A 19 -14.70 1.99 -14.13
N GLY A 20 -13.54 1.55 -14.60
CA GLY A 20 -12.92 0.30 -14.17
C GLY A 20 -12.13 0.52 -12.88
N TYR A 21 -12.28 -0.38 -11.92
CA TYR A 21 -11.46 -0.42 -10.72
C TYR A 21 -10.82 -1.80 -10.58
N MET A 22 -9.52 -1.79 -10.37
CA MET A 22 -8.77 -2.98 -10.01
C MET A 22 -7.95 -2.67 -8.78
N THR A 23 -7.86 -3.60 -7.84
CA THR A 23 -6.92 -3.53 -6.75
C THR A 23 -6.27 -4.86 -6.50
N SER A 24 -4.96 -4.83 -6.34
CA SER A 24 -4.16 -5.93 -5.84
C SER A 24 -3.78 -5.63 -4.40
N VAL A 25 -3.89 -6.64 -3.54
CA VAL A 25 -3.53 -6.57 -2.12
C VAL A 25 -2.55 -7.70 -1.83
N GLN A 26 -1.38 -7.34 -1.32
CA GLN A 26 -0.33 -8.28 -0.95
C GLN A 26 0.04 -8.08 0.51
N THR A 27 0.02 -9.17 1.27
CA THR A 27 0.36 -9.16 2.69
C THR A 27 1.49 -10.14 2.96
N GLU A 28 2.58 -9.63 3.54
CA GLU A 28 3.78 -10.41 3.87
C GLU A 28 4.13 -10.23 5.34
N THR A 29 4.60 -11.32 5.97
CA THR A 29 5.26 -11.26 7.28
C THR A 29 6.76 -11.45 7.05
N LEU A 30 7.55 -10.47 7.49
CA LEU A 30 8.99 -10.43 7.27
C LEU A 30 9.76 -10.81 8.54
N THR A 31 11.02 -11.22 8.37
CA THR A 31 11.97 -11.27 9.48
C THR A 31 12.34 -9.85 9.92
N ASP A 32 12.81 -9.67 11.16
CA ASP A 32 13.10 -8.34 11.72
C ASP A 32 14.05 -7.50 10.85
N HIS A 33 15.11 -8.11 10.32
CA HIS A 33 16.06 -7.40 9.45
C HIS A 33 15.41 -6.95 8.13
N LEU A 34 14.59 -7.81 7.51
CA LEU A 34 13.89 -7.49 6.26
C LEU A 34 12.79 -6.43 6.47
N TYR A 35 12.09 -6.49 7.61
CA TYR A 35 11.13 -5.47 8.01
C TYR A 35 11.80 -4.10 8.11
N LEU A 36 12.91 -4.00 8.85
CA LEU A 36 13.63 -2.74 9.02
C LEU A 36 14.20 -2.22 7.70
N GLY A 37 14.70 -3.11 6.83
CA GLY A 37 15.14 -2.75 5.49
C GLY A 37 14.00 -2.13 4.67
N THR A 38 12.87 -2.82 4.60
CA THR A 38 11.68 -2.35 3.87
C THR A 38 11.15 -1.04 4.45
N TYR A 39 11.15 -0.89 5.77
CA TYR A 39 10.74 0.33 6.45
C TYR A 39 11.60 1.53 6.04
N ASN A 40 12.92 1.37 6.05
CA ASN A 40 13.82 2.47 5.69
C ASN A 40 13.69 2.86 4.22
N GLU A 41 13.54 1.88 3.34
CA GLU A 41 13.34 2.11 1.90
C GLU A 41 12.03 2.90 1.64
N MET A 42 10.92 2.46 2.24
CA MET A 42 9.63 3.11 2.04
C MET A 42 9.55 4.48 2.73
N LEU A 43 10.24 4.65 3.86
CA LEU A 43 10.38 5.95 4.51
C LEU A 43 11.13 6.94 3.61
N GLU A 44 12.19 6.49 2.94
CA GLU A 44 12.93 7.32 1.99
C GLU A 44 12.09 7.65 0.76
N HIS A 45 11.40 6.64 0.19
CA HIS A 45 10.45 6.84 -0.91
C HIS A 45 9.43 7.94 -0.57
N GLY A 46 8.81 7.86 0.61
CA GLY A 46 7.83 8.84 1.06
C GLY A 46 8.37 10.24 1.34
N ARG A 47 9.68 10.38 1.57
CA ARG A 47 10.33 11.69 1.77
C ARG A 47 10.76 12.34 0.47
N MET A 48 11.08 11.54 -0.55
CA MET A 48 11.46 12.03 -1.86
C MET A 48 10.26 12.45 -2.71
N GLY A 49 9.09 11.83 -2.52
CA GLY A 49 7.87 12.10 -3.26
C GLY A 49 6.86 13.00 -2.53
N GLU A 50 5.79 13.39 -3.23
CA GLU A 50 4.60 14.03 -2.63
C GLU A 50 3.63 12.97 -2.09
N CYS A 51 4.13 12.09 -1.21
CA CYS A 51 3.36 11.00 -0.62
C CYS A 51 2.63 11.47 0.65
N LEU A 52 1.46 10.92 0.91
CA LEU A 52 0.82 11.04 2.21
C LEU A 52 1.40 9.99 3.15
N MET A 53 2.10 10.43 4.20
CA MET A 53 2.82 9.52 5.09
C MET A 53 2.47 9.76 6.57
N SER A 54 2.34 8.65 7.31
CA SER A 54 2.25 8.62 8.76
C SER A 54 3.34 7.71 9.31
N VAL A 55 4.16 8.25 10.22
CA VAL A 55 5.25 7.53 10.88
C VAL A 55 4.99 7.55 12.37
N TRP A 56 5.04 6.39 13.02
CA TRP A 56 4.85 6.30 14.46
C TRP A 56 5.69 5.17 15.06
N LYS A 57 5.73 5.13 16.39
CA LYS A 57 6.33 4.03 17.14
C LYS A 57 5.26 3.35 17.98
N ASP A 58 5.36 2.03 18.11
CA ASP A 58 4.49 1.27 19.01
C ASP A 58 4.93 1.40 20.49
N GLY A 59 4.22 0.73 21.39
CA GLY A 59 4.55 0.71 22.83
C GLY A 59 5.96 0.15 23.14
N SER A 60 6.53 -0.62 22.23
CA SER A 60 7.88 -1.19 22.31
C SER A 60 8.93 -0.34 21.58
N GLN A 61 8.57 0.89 21.18
CA GLN A 61 9.42 1.82 20.43
C GLN A 61 9.84 1.32 19.03
N ARG A 62 9.18 0.30 18.49
CA ARG A 62 9.48 -0.20 17.14
C ARG A 62 8.82 0.69 16.08
N PRO A 63 9.50 0.95 14.95
CA PRO A 63 9.03 1.89 13.94
C PRO A 63 7.91 1.29 13.09
N ASN A 64 6.91 2.11 12.76
CA ASN A 64 5.78 1.76 11.90
C ASN A 64 5.58 2.86 10.85
N LEU A 65 5.02 2.48 9.71
CA LEU A 65 4.82 3.37 8.57
C LEU A 65 3.48 3.09 7.91
N SER A 66 2.78 4.14 7.51
CA SER A 66 1.71 4.10 6.53
C SER A 66 1.99 5.15 5.49
N LEU A 67 1.98 4.74 4.22
CA LEU A 67 2.32 5.58 3.10
C LEU A 67 1.31 5.37 1.99
N LEU A 68 0.85 6.46 1.40
CA LEU A 68 0.02 6.49 0.20
C LEU A 68 0.73 7.35 -0.84
N ASP A 69 0.91 6.80 -2.01
CA ASP A 69 1.44 7.46 -3.19
C ASP A 69 0.41 7.33 -4.32
N TYR A 70 0.41 8.27 -5.25
CA TYR A 70 -0.46 8.20 -6.42
C TYR A 70 0.23 8.76 -7.66
N GLN A 71 -0.11 8.16 -8.79
CA GLN A 71 0.39 8.54 -10.10
C GLN A 71 -0.79 8.73 -11.04
N ARG A 72 -0.87 9.91 -11.66
CA ARG A 72 -1.91 10.24 -12.63
C ARG A 72 -1.39 10.00 -14.04
N TYR A 73 -2.14 9.22 -14.80
CA TYR A 73 -1.99 9.02 -16.24
C TYR A 73 -3.17 9.67 -16.98
N GLY A 74 -3.20 9.52 -18.32
CA GLY A 74 -4.22 10.17 -19.16
C GLY A 74 -5.65 9.77 -18.79
N THR A 75 -5.91 8.46 -18.75
CA THR A 75 -7.22 7.88 -18.43
C THR A 75 -7.21 7.09 -17.12
N GLU A 76 -6.08 7.05 -16.41
CA GLU A 76 -5.90 6.22 -15.23
C GLU A 76 -5.32 6.99 -14.05
N VAL A 77 -5.70 6.59 -12.84
CA VAL A 77 -5.01 6.97 -11.60
C VAL A 77 -4.60 5.71 -10.89
N HIS A 78 -3.30 5.58 -10.66
CA HIS A 78 -2.71 4.48 -9.91
C HIS A 78 -2.46 4.98 -8.49
N VAL A 79 -2.85 4.21 -7.50
CA VAL A 79 -2.68 4.52 -6.09
C VAL A 79 -1.97 3.35 -5.44
N GLN A 80 -0.80 3.62 -4.84
CA GLN A 80 -0.02 2.65 -4.11
C GLN A 80 -0.11 2.95 -2.61
N ALA A 81 -0.36 1.92 -1.81
CA ALA A 81 -0.32 2.05 -0.35
C ALA A 81 0.63 1.01 0.24
N TYR A 82 1.35 1.43 1.27
CA TYR A 82 2.26 0.61 2.06
C TYR A 82 1.95 0.81 3.53
N HIS A 83 1.59 -0.26 4.23
CA HIS A 83 1.36 -0.24 5.68
C HIS A 83 2.28 -1.26 6.34
N LEU A 84 3.24 -0.77 7.12
CA LEU A 84 4.23 -1.56 7.82
C LEU A 84 3.93 -1.53 9.31
N ARG A 85 3.75 -2.72 9.89
CA ARG A 85 3.40 -2.92 11.29
C ARG A 85 4.43 -3.78 12.02
N SER A 86 5.11 -3.20 13.00
CA SER A 86 6.24 -3.83 13.69
C SER A 86 5.82 -4.84 14.75
N ASP A 87 4.58 -4.78 15.23
CA ASP A 87 4.05 -5.70 16.23
C ASP A 87 3.88 -7.13 15.70
N CYS A 88 3.61 -7.25 14.40
CA CYS A 88 3.47 -8.53 13.69
C CYS A 88 4.42 -8.70 12.49
N SER A 89 5.46 -7.85 12.39
CA SER A 89 6.40 -7.80 11.25
C SER A 89 5.73 -7.83 9.88
N LEU A 90 4.58 -7.15 9.79
CA LEU A 90 3.69 -7.22 8.64
C LEU A 90 3.98 -6.07 7.68
N VAL A 91 3.98 -6.38 6.39
CA VAL A 91 3.94 -5.41 5.31
C VAL A 91 2.71 -5.69 4.48
N LEU A 92 1.81 -4.73 4.43
CA LEU A 92 0.66 -4.71 3.54
C LEU A 92 0.97 -3.75 2.40
N ARG A 93 0.87 -4.23 1.17
CA ARG A 93 0.99 -3.45 -0.06
C ARG A 93 -0.33 -3.50 -0.80
N THR A 94 -0.76 -2.38 -1.34
CA THR A 94 -1.88 -2.33 -2.27
C THR A 94 -1.51 -1.53 -3.50
N GLN A 95 -1.94 -1.99 -4.66
CA GLN A 95 -1.97 -1.20 -5.89
C GLN A 95 -3.41 -1.14 -6.37
N SER A 96 -3.98 0.05 -6.37
CA SER A 96 -5.31 0.32 -6.91
C SER A 96 -5.19 1.12 -8.19
N ILE A 97 -5.95 0.74 -9.21
CA ILE A 97 -6.03 1.44 -10.49
C ILE A 97 -7.48 1.82 -10.71
N PHE A 98 -7.71 3.10 -10.96
CA PHE A 98 -8.97 3.64 -11.43
C PHE A 98 -8.80 4.03 -12.90
N GLN A 99 -9.56 3.42 -13.80
CA GLN A 99 -9.50 3.66 -15.23
C GLN A 99 -10.82 4.24 -15.72
N ILE A 100 -10.77 5.34 -16.47
CA ILE A 100 -11.89 5.85 -17.24
C ILE A 100 -11.99 5.00 -18.51
N LYS A 101 -13.14 4.35 -18.71
CA LYS A 101 -13.45 3.60 -19.92
C LYS A 101 -13.97 4.56 -21.00
N ASP A 102 -13.54 4.34 -22.24
CA ASP A 102 -14.01 5.07 -23.43
C ASP A 102 -15.47 4.76 -23.78
#